data_AF-A0A1M7GMN2-F1
#
_entry.id   AF-A0A1M7GMN2-F1
#
_cell.length_a   1.000
_cell.length_b   1.000
_cell.length_c   1.000
_cell.angle_alpha   90.00
_cell.angle_beta   90.00
_cell.angle_gamma   90.00
#
_symmetry.space_group_name_H-M   'P 1'
#
loop_
_entity.id
_entity.type
_entity.pdbx_description
1 polymer ?
#
loop_
_entity_poly.entity_id
_entity_poly.type
_entity_poly.pdbx_seq_one_letter_code
_entity_poly.pdbx_strand_id
1 'polypeptide(L)'
;MNDTATTGGLGAVLDGILWLVQNIAMAFYNLGYAISHPHLWLDWSDKEAIMRFVYYGGSVEFFFVVFTAFLVCTGIGLWRNGFMWGCVRVLEGFANTVGRFFAWAGLIMVIQQIIIVFLQRIFARPEIVIGFGIPLEMDISWWSEELKLYNALVVSLCATYTFVQGGHVRVDLIYSAVSFRTKRVIDMVGSLIFMMPMAVIIWLYGWFFMWRHLIVPNPSASESLDRLLMKSRALRWNVETIGFSPNGFNAYFLFKILLVAFAGMVFIHAVAFFYRSFLEWREGPESENKYLDKDSLGEGQEAFEGTH
;
A
#
# COMPACT_ATOMS: atom_id res chain seq x y z
N MET A 1 -34.29 -11.15 27.60
CA MET A 1 -33.92 -10.60 28.91
C MET A 1 -32.47 -10.96 29.16
N ASN A 2 -31.56 -10.02 28.93
CA ASN A 2 -30.24 -9.92 29.56
C ASN A 2 -29.81 -8.47 29.36
N ASP A 3 -30.09 -7.70 30.40
CA ASP A 3 -29.57 -6.39 30.78
C ASP A 3 -28.80 -5.61 29.72
N THR A 4 -29.54 -4.88 28.89
CA THR A 4 -29.12 -3.55 28.44
C THR A 4 -29.09 -2.63 29.66
N ALA A 5 -28.14 -2.83 30.56
CA ALA A 5 -27.75 -1.79 31.49
C ALA A 5 -27.27 -0.63 30.61
N THR A 6 -27.89 0.53 30.77
CA THR A 6 -27.37 1.81 30.32
C THR A 6 -25.94 1.96 30.83
N THR A 7 -24.96 1.52 30.05
CA THR A 7 -23.54 1.79 30.32
C THR A 7 -23.40 3.29 30.19
N GLY A 8 -23.33 3.99 31.33
CA GLY A 8 -22.93 5.40 31.35
C GLY A 8 -21.62 5.58 30.60
N GLY A 9 -21.27 6.81 30.20
CA GLY A 9 -20.09 7.07 29.35
C GLY A 9 -18.79 6.39 29.82
N LEU A 10 -18.62 6.20 31.14
CA LEU A 10 -17.50 5.42 31.71
C LEU A 10 -17.55 3.92 31.40
N GLY A 11 -18.72 3.29 31.41
CA GLY A 11 -18.89 1.89 31.04
C GLY A 11 -18.56 1.63 29.58
N ALA A 12 -19.03 2.49 28.67
CA ALA A 12 -18.70 2.38 27.24
C ALA A 12 -17.19 2.55 26.96
N VAL A 13 -16.50 3.44 27.70
CA VAL A 13 -15.05 3.60 27.60
C VAL A 13 -14.32 2.35 28.11
N LEU A 14 -14.75 1.79 29.25
CA LEU A 14 -14.18 0.56 29.79
C LEU A 14 -14.35 -0.63 28.85
N ASP A 15 -15.55 -0.79 28.27
CA ASP A 15 -15.83 -1.83 27.28
C ASP A 15 -14.93 -1.68 26.04
N GLY A 16 -14.74 -0.45 25.57
CA GLY A 16 -13.85 -0.15 24.44
C GLY A 16 -12.38 -0.46 24.73
N ILE A 17 -11.89 -0.13 25.92
CA ILE A 17 -10.52 -0.47 26.35
C ILE A 17 -10.35 -1.98 26.45
N LEU A 18 -11.33 -2.67 27.05
CA LEU A 18 -11.28 -4.12 27.19
C LEU A 18 -11.29 -4.81 25.83
N TRP A 19 -12.11 -4.34 24.89
CA TRP A 19 -12.11 -4.81 23.50
C TRP A 19 -10.75 -4.62 22.82
N LEU A 20 -10.12 -3.44 22.99
CA LEU A 20 -8.81 -3.16 22.41
C LEU A 20 -7.72 -4.09 22.98
N VAL A 21 -7.67 -4.24 24.31
CA VAL A 21 -6.68 -5.10 24.98
C VAL A 21 -6.89 -6.56 24.58
N GLN A 22 -8.14 -7.01 24.51
CA GLN A 22 -8.47 -8.38 24.10
C GLN A 22 -8.02 -8.66 22.67
N ASN A 23 -8.24 -7.74 21.73
CA ASN A 23 -7.79 -7.92 20.35
C ASN A 23 -6.26 -7.90 20.22
N ILE A 24 -5.55 -7.07 20.99
CA ILE A 24 -4.08 -7.10 21.04
C ILE A 24 -3.57 -8.44 21.56
N ALA A 25 -4.19 -9.00 22.60
CA ALA A 25 -3.81 -10.32 23.10
C ALA A 25 -4.11 -11.43 22.07
N MET A 26 -5.28 -11.37 21.44
CA MET A 26 -5.71 -12.32 20.41
C MET A 26 -4.88 -12.21 19.13
N ALA A 27 -4.24 -11.08 18.84
CA ALA A 27 -3.36 -10.92 17.68
C ALA A 27 -2.23 -11.96 17.65
N PHE A 28 -1.63 -12.27 18.80
CA PHE A 28 -0.59 -13.31 18.88
C PHE A 28 -1.13 -14.70 18.55
N TYR A 29 -2.32 -15.02 19.07
CA TYR A 29 -3.00 -16.28 18.77
C TYR A 29 -3.39 -16.37 17.29
N ASN A 30 -4.00 -15.32 16.74
CA ASN A 30 -4.43 -15.26 15.35
C ASN A 30 -3.25 -15.39 14.38
N LEU A 31 -2.12 -14.74 14.68
CA LEU A 31 -0.89 -14.87 13.91
C LEU A 31 -0.36 -16.31 13.96
N GLY A 32 -0.27 -16.90 15.16
CA GLY A 32 0.17 -18.29 15.32
C GLY A 32 -0.75 -19.30 14.62
N TYR A 33 -2.07 -19.07 14.68
CA TYR A 33 -3.07 -19.89 14.00
C TYR A 33 -2.93 -19.80 12.47
N ALA A 34 -2.79 -18.59 11.93
CA ALA A 34 -2.62 -18.36 10.50
C ALA A 34 -1.36 -19.04 9.94
N ILE A 35 -0.24 -18.99 10.69
CA ILE A 35 1.04 -19.60 10.30
C ILE A 35 0.99 -21.13 10.40
N SER A 36 0.33 -21.68 11.44
CA SER A 36 0.24 -23.12 11.65
C SER A 36 -0.76 -23.82 10.71
N HIS A 37 -1.75 -23.10 10.19
CA HIS A 37 -2.79 -23.65 9.32
C HIS A 37 -2.84 -22.94 7.95
N PRO A 38 -1.76 -23.00 7.16
CA PRO A 38 -1.70 -22.32 5.85
C PRO A 38 -2.76 -22.85 4.88
N HIS A 39 -3.07 -24.15 4.91
CA HIS A 39 -4.07 -24.77 4.04
C HIS A 39 -5.46 -24.14 4.14
N LEU A 40 -5.82 -23.57 5.30
CA LEU A 40 -7.15 -22.96 5.50
C LEU A 40 -7.37 -21.69 4.66
N TRP A 41 -6.31 -21.05 4.18
CA TRP A 41 -6.39 -19.78 3.46
C TRP A 41 -5.48 -19.69 2.22
N LEU A 42 -4.53 -20.63 2.05
CA LEU A 42 -3.63 -20.71 0.89
C LEU A 42 -3.98 -21.84 -0.09
N ASP A 43 -4.82 -22.82 0.28
CA ASP A 43 -5.26 -23.84 -0.70
C ASP A 43 -6.31 -23.28 -1.65
N TRP A 44 -5.87 -22.63 -2.74
CA TRP A 44 -6.76 -22.02 -3.72
C TRP A 44 -7.50 -23.02 -4.61
N SER A 45 -7.30 -24.33 -4.38
CA SER A 45 -8.16 -25.37 -4.93
C SER A 45 -9.51 -25.42 -4.20
N ASP A 46 -9.52 -25.04 -2.92
CA ASP A 46 -10.71 -24.96 -2.09
C ASP A 46 -11.34 -23.55 -2.15
N LYS A 47 -12.63 -23.52 -2.51
CA LYS A 47 -13.40 -22.27 -2.58
C LYS A 47 -13.61 -21.64 -1.21
N GLU A 48 -13.66 -22.43 -0.14
CA GLU A 48 -13.75 -21.89 1.22
C GLU A 48 -12.45 -21.19 1.62
N ALA A 49 -11.29 -21.75 1.27
CA ALA A 49 -10.00 -21.13 1.51
C ALA A 49 -9.84 -19.79 0.78
N ILE A 50 -10.31 -19.69 -0.47
CA ILE A 50 -10.37 -18.40 -1.19
C ILE A 50 -11.24 -17.40 -0.41
N MET A 51 -12.43 -17.79 0.04
CA MET A 51 -13.30 -16.88 0.79
C MET A 51 -12.72 -16.46 2.15
N ARG A 52 -12.00 -17.36 2.82
CA ARG A 52 -11.23 -17.04 4.04
C ARG A 52 -10.12 -16.04 3.75
N PHE A 53 -9.37 -16.21 2.66
CA PHE A 53 -8.35 -15.25 2.22
C PHE A 53 -8.94 -13.86 1.98
N VAL A 54 -10.07 -13.79 1.27
CA VAL A 54 -10.80 -12.54 1.02
C VAL A 54 -11.24 -11.88 2.32
N TYR A 55 -11.81 -12.65 3.25
CA TYR A 55 -12.21 -12.13 4.56
C TYR A 55 -11.01 -11.61 5.36
N TYR A 56 -9.98 -12.43 5.52
CA TYR A 56 -8.85 -12.12 6.40
C TYR A 56 -8.09 -10.87 5.96
N GLY A 57 -7.88 -10.65 4.65
CA GLY A 57 -7.13 -9.48 4.19
C GLY A 57 -7.77 -8.11 4.50
N GLY A 58 -9.09 -8.07 4.77
CA GLY A 58 -9.81 -6.87 5.20
C GLY A 58 -10.41 -6.99 6.62
N SER A 59 -9.94 -7.95 7.42
CA SER A 59 -10.51 -8.28 8.72
C SER A 59 -9.96 -7.45 9.88
N VAL A 60 -10.73 -7.38 10.97
CA VAL A 60 -10.30 -6.72 12.23
C VAL A 60 -9.11 -7.47 12.83
N GLU A 61 -9.13 -8.80 12.74
CA GLU A 61 -8.07 -9.69 13.22
C GLU A 61 -6.74 -9.39 12.53
N PHE A 62 -6.74 -9.24 11.21
CA PHE A 62 -5.54 -8.87 10.46
C PHE A 62 -5.05 -7.47 10.81
N PHE A 63 -5.96 -6.50 10.96
CA PHE A 63 -5.61 -5.16 11.44
C PHE A 63 -4.89 -5.21 12.80
N PHE A 64 -5.42 -5.96 13.77
CA PHE A 64 -4.79 -6.07 15.09
C PHE A 64 -3.48 -6.84 15.09
N VAL A 65 -3.29 -7.80 14.17
CA VAL A 65 -1.99 -8.45 13.96
C VAL A 65 -0.94 -7.41 13.52
N VAL A 66 -1.27 -6.61 12.50
CA VAL A 66 -0.36 -5.56 12.00
C VAL A 66 -0.15 -4.46 13.05
N PHE A 67 -1.21 -4.01 13.70
CA PHE A 67 -1.15 -3.00 14.75
C PHE A 67 -0.33 -3.46 15.96
N THR A 68 -0.50 -4.70 16.40
CA THR A 68 0.29 -5.28 17.49
C THR A 68 1.76 -5.43 17.07
N ALA A 69 2.04 -5.84 15.83
CA ALA A 69 3.41 -5.87 15.32
C ALA A 69 4.05 -4.48 15.32
N PHE A 70 3.30 -3.44 14.92
CA PHE A 70 3.73 -2.05 15.02
C PHE A 70 4.03 -1.64 16.47
N LEU A 71 3.15 -1.96 17.42
CA LEU A 71 3.35 -1.65 18.85
C LEU A 71 4.57 -2.38 19.43
N VAL A 72 4.75 -3.66 19.11
CA VAL A 72 5.90 -4.46 19.57
C VAL A 72 7.20 -3.90 19.00
N CYS A 73 7.25 -3.63 17.69
CA CYS A 73 8.41 -3.01 17.05
C CYS A 73 8.72 -1.62 17.64
N THR A 74 7.69 -0.82 17.89
CA THR A 74 7.83 0.49 18.54
C THR A 74 8.40 0.33 19.94
N GLY A 75 7.83 -0.57 20.76
CA GLY A 75 8.29 -0.83 22.13
C GLY A 75 9.76 -1.28 22.20
N ILE A 76 10.17 -2.20 21.33
CA ILE A 76 11.57 -2.62 21.22
C ILE A 76 12.45 -1.45 20.75
N GLY A 77 11.98 -0.66 19.79
CA GLY A 77 12.70 0.50 19.26
C GLY A 77 12.89 1.62 20.29
N LEU A 78 11.91 1.84 21.18
CA LEU A 78 12.02 2.79 22.29
C LEU A 78 13.13 2.39 23.27
N TRP A 79 13.27 1.08 23.54
CA TRP A 79 14.36 0.56 24.36
C TRP A 79 15.71 0.63 23.64
N ARG A 80 15.76 0.28 22.34
CA ARG A 80 17.01 0.21 21.56
C ARG A 80 16.93 1.02 20.27
N ASN A 81 17.52 2.23 20.29
CA ASN A 81 17.63 3.09 19.10
C ASN A 81 18.24 2.38 17.89
N GLY A 82 19.28 1.56 18.09
CA GLY A 82 19.92 0.83 17.00
C GLY A 82 18.98 -0.15 16.29
N PHE A 83 18.01 -0.73 17.00
CA PHE A 83 16.97 -1.57 16.39
C PHE A 83 16.03 -0.71 15.55
N MET A 84 15.57 0.44 16.08
CA MET A 84 14.66 1.33 15.36
C MET A 84 15.31 1.95 14.11
N TRP A 85 16.59 2.34 14.16
CA TRP A 85 17.36 2.72 12.96
C TRP A 85 17.51 1.57 11.96
N GLY A 86 17.61 0.33 12.45
CA GLY A 86 17.52 -0.87 11.61
C GLY A 86 16.19 -0.96 10.87
N CYS A 87 15.07 -0.79 11.58
CA CYS A 87 13.74 -0.76 10.99
C CYS A 87 13.63 0.35 9.93
N VAL A 88 14.01 1.59 10.24
CA VAL A 88 13.97 2.72 9.29
C VAL A 88 14.73 2.36 8.00
N ARG A 89 15.96 1.86 8.11
CA ARG A 89 16.77 1.48 6.93
C ARG A 89 16.12 0.39 6.09
N VAL A 90 15.50 -0.61 6.72
CA VAL A 90 14.80 -1.68 5.99
C VAL A 90 13.56 -1.15 5.29
N LEU A 91 12.74 -0.34 5.98
CA LEU A 91 11.48 0.16 5.42
C LEU A 91 11.72 1.19 4.29
N GLU A 92 12.68 2.10 4.46
CA GLU A 92 13.07 3.05 3.42
C GLU A 92 13.85 2.37 2.29
N GLY A 93 14.71 1.40 2.61
CA GLY A 93 15.39 0.59 1.61
C GLY A 93 14.41 -0.19 0.74
N PHE A 94 13.32 -0.70 1.32
CA PHE A 94 12.21 -1.29 0.57
C PHE A 94 11.53 -0.26 -0.35
N ALA A 95 11.19 0.93 0.16
CA ALA A 95 10.59 1.99 -0.65
C ALA A 95 11.50 2.42 -1.81
N ASN A 96 12.80 2.58 -1.57
CA ASN A 96 13.79 2.91 -2.61
C ASN A 96 13.95 1.79 -3.63
N THR A 97 14.00 0.53 -3.20
CA THR A 97 14.15 -0.60 -4.11
C THR A 97 12.95 -0.73 -5.04
N VAL A 98 11.73 -0.67 -4.48
CA VAL A 98 10.49 -0.71 -5.25
C VAL A 98 10.39 0.50 -6.19
N GLY A 99 10.66 1.71 -5.69
CA GLY A 99 10.62 2.92 -6.50
C GLY A 99 11.62 2.94 -7.65
N ARG A 100 12.89 2.59 -7.40
CA ARG A 100 13.93 2.50 -8.44
C ARG A 100 13.60 1.44 -9.49
N PHE A 101 13.00 0.31 -9.09
CA PHE A 101 12.55 -0.72 -10.02
C PHE A 101 11.39 -0.23 -10.90
N PHE A 102 10.34 0.35 -10.31
CA PHE A 102 9.17 0.80 -11.06
C PHE A 102 9.35 2.16 -11.77
N ALA A 103 10.38 2.94 -11.45
CA ALA A 103 10.73 4.15 -12.20
C ALA A 103 11.01 3.85 -13.69
N TRP A 104 11.51 2.65 -14.01
CA TRP A 104 11.70 2.19 -15.38
C TRP A 104 10.40 2.10 -16.18
N ALA A 105 9.24 1.94 -15.53
CA ALA A 105 7.94 1.99 -16.20
C ALA A 105 7.70 3.34 -16.89
N GLY A 106 8.25 4.44 -16.36
CA GLY A 106 8.20 5.75 -17.02
C GLY A 106 8.99 5.77 -18.33
N LEU A 107 10.19 5.18 -18.36
CA LEU A 107 10.99 5.06 -19.57
C LEU A 107 10.28 4.17 -20.61
N ILE A 108 9.75 3.01 -20.17
CA ILE A 108 9.00 2.08 -21.04
C ILE A 108 7.78 2.80 -21.63
N MET A 109 7.03 3.55 -20.82
CA MET A 109 5.88 4.33 -21.28
C MET A 109 6.26 5.32 -22.38
N VAL A 110 7.36 6.07 -22.23
CA VAL A 110 7.83 7.03 -23.23
C VAL A 110 8.23 6.33 -24.52
N ILE A 111 9.00 5.24 -24.43
CA ILE A 111 9.41 4.46 -25.61
C ILE A 111 8.19 3.90 -26.34
N GLN A 112 7.25 3.31 -25.62
CA GLN A 112 6.00 2.79 -26.19
C GLN A 112 5.16 3.90 -26.82
N GLN A 113 5.05 5.06 -26.18
CA GLN A 113 4.35 6.22 -26.73
C GLN A 113 4.96 6.70 -28.05
N ILE A 114 6.29 6.70 -28.16
CA ILE A 114 7.00 7.02 -29.40
C ILE A 114 6.66 5.98 -30.47
N ILE A 115 6.77 4.68 -30.16
CA ILE A 115 6.44 3.60 -31.10
C ILE A 115 5.00 3.73 -31.62
N ILE A 116 4.04 3.97 -30.74
CA ILE A 116 2.63 4.19 -31.09
C ILE A 116 2.49 5.35 -32.08
N VAL A 117 3.12 6.50 -31.80
CA VAL A 117 3.04 7.68 -32.68
C VAL A 117 3.65 7.40 -34.05
N PHE A 118 4.79 6.72 -34.11
CA PHE A 118 5.45 6.36 -35.38
C PHE A 118 4.59 5.39 -36.20
N LEU A 119 4.11 4.30 -35.60
CA LEU A 119 3.31 3.30 -36.31
C LEU A 119 1.99 3.88 -36.82
N GLN A 120 1.31 4.68 -36.00
CA GLN A 120 0.03 5.28 -36.35
C GLN A 120 0.17 6.42 -37.37
N ARG A 121 1.12 7.35 -37.17
CA ARG A 121 1.19 8.58 -37.97
C ARG A 121 2.09 8.49 -39.20
N ILE A 122 3.13 7.67 -39.17
CA ILE A 122 4.10 7.57 -40.27
C ILE A 122 3.80 6.34 -41.13
N PHE A 123 3.62 5.17 -40.49
CA PHE A 123 3.42 3.92 -41.21
C PHE A 123 1.94 3.57 -41.46
N ALA A 124 1.01 4.32 -40.87
CA ALA A 124 -0.44 4.09 -40.95
C ALA A 124 -0.83 2.63 -40.69
N ARG A 125 -0.09 1.93 -39.82
CA ARG A 125 -0.39 0.56 -39.39
C ARG A 125 -1.37 0.64 -38.22
N PRO A 126 -2.43 -0.20 -38.19
CA PRO A 126 -3.39 -0.20 -37.09
C PRO A 126 -2.98 -1.11 -35.92
N GLU A 127 -1.99 -1.99 -36.12
CA GLU A 127 -1.61 -3.04 -35.18
C GLU A 127 -0.09 -3.04 -34.91
N ILE A 128 0.29 -3.54 -33.74
CA ILE A 128 1.69 -3.81 -33.39
C ILE A 128 1.83 -5.31 -33.19
N VAL A 129 2.76 -5.91 -33.93
CA VAL A 129 3.10 -7.33 -33.82
C VAL A 129 4.45 -7.44 -33.13
N ILE A 130 4.45 -8.02 -31.92
CA ILE A 130 5.69 -8.34 -31.20
C ILE A 130 5.81 -9.87 -31.16
N GLY A 131 6.89 -10.39 -31.76
CA GLY A 131 7.08 -11.83 -31.93
C GLY A 131 8.45 -12.32 -31.50
N PHE A 132 8.45 -13.20 -30.48
CA PHE A 132 9.47 -14.23 -30.26
C PHE A 132 8.71 -15.56 -30.07
N GLY A 133 8.53 -16.34 -31.14
CA GLY A 133 7.68 -17.54 -31.14
C GLY A 133 6.25 -17.24 -31.60
N ILE A 134 5.27 -17.34 -30.70
CA ILE A 134 3.86 -17.01 -31.02
C ILE A 134 3.73 -15.48 -31.06
N PRO A 135 3.41 -14.88 -32.22
CA PRO A 135 3.29 -13.43 -32.34
C PRO A 135 2.11 -12.92 -31.51
N LEU A 136 2.38 -11.95 -30.64
CA LEU A 136 1.33 -11.16 -29.99
C LEU A 136 0.99 -10.01 -30.93
N GLU A 137 -0.18 -10.13 -31.55
CA GLU A 137 -0.74 -9.13 -32.46
C GLU A 137 -1.91 -8.45 -31.75
N MET A 138 -1.72 -7.17 -31.43
CA MET A 138 -2.71 -6.36 -30.72
C MET A 138 -2.85 -4.99 -31.39
N ASP A 139 -4.08 -4.48 -31.41
CA ASP A 139 -4.41 -3.16 -31.94
C ASP A 139 -3.63 -2.04 -31.23
N ILE A 140 -3.33 -0.96 -31.94
CA ILE A 140 -2.72 0.24 -31.34
C ILE A 140 -3.55 0.80 -30.18
N SER A 141 -4.88 0.64 -30.22
CA SER A 141 -5.76 1.04 -29.11
C SER A 141 -5.40 0.32 -27.80
N TRP A 142 -5.05 -0.98 -27.87
CA TRP A 142 -4.64 -1.77 -26.71
C TRP A 142 -3.36 -1.21 -26.10
N TRP A 143 -2.33 -1.01 -26.93
CA TRP A 143 -1.03 -0.47 -26.52
C TRP A 143 -1.13 0.96 -25.98
N SER A 144 -2.04 1.77 -26.54
CA SER A 144 -2.30 3.12 -26.05
C SER A 144 -3.01 3.13 -24.70
N GLU A 145 -3.93 2.19 -24.45
CA GLU A 145 -4.56 2.06 -23.14
C GLU A 145 -3.61 1.51 -22.08
N GLU A 146 -2.70 0.60 -22.45
CA GLU A 146 -1.66 0.06 -21.55
C GLU A 146 -0.76 1.16 -20.96
N LEU A 147 -0.55 2.28 -21.66
CA LEU A 147 0.20 3.43 -21.12
C LEU A 147 -0.36 3.92 -19.78
N LYS A 148 -1.68 3.77 -19.55
CA LYS A 148 -2.31 4.08 -18.27
C LYS A 148 -1.84 3.15 -17.15
N LEU A 149 -1.54 1.88 -17.46
CA LEU A 149 -1.00 0.93 -16.49
C LEU A 149 0.41 1.36 -16.06
N TYR A 150 1.29 1.71 -17.00
CA TYR A 150 2.62 2.21 -16.65
C TYR A 150 2.53 3.49 -15.80
N ASN A 151 1.56 4.37 -16.10
CA ASN A 151 1.35 5.57 -15.31
C ASN A 151 0.86 5.24 -13.90
N ALA A 152 -0.10 4.33 -13.78
CA ALA A 152 -0.58 3.84 -12.51
C ALA A 152 0.54 3.17 -11.71
N LEU A 153 1.43 2.38 -12.34
CA LEU A 153 2.60 1.78 -11.69
C LEU A 153 3.51 2.85 -11.09
N VAL A 154 3.87 3.87 -11.86
CA VAL A 154 4.72 4.98 -11.38
C VAL A 154 4.05 5.71 -10.21
N VAL A 155 2.77 6.07 -10.35
CA VAL A 155 2.06 6.83 -9.29
C VAL A 155 1.86 6.00 -8.03
N SER A 156 1.47 4.74 -8.15
CA SER A 156 1.14 3.88 -7.00
C SER A 156 2.36 3.32 -6.28
N LEU A 157 3.42 2.97 -7.01
CA LEU A 157 4.58 2.26 -6.45
C LEU A 157 5.77 3.18 -6.19
N CYS A 158 5.85 4.34 -6.84
CA CYS A 158 6.91 5.32 -6.59
C CYS A 158 6.51 6.44 -5.62
N ALA A 159 5.25 6.52 -5.15
CA ALA A 159 4.80 7.60 -4.25
C ALA A 159 5.66 7.70 -2.97
N THR A 160 5.91 6.57 -2.31
CA THR A 160 6.73 6.53 -1.09
C THR A 160 8.20 6.76 -1.39
N TYR A 161 8.68 6.30 -2.55
CA TYR A 161 10.02 6.58 -3.02
C TYR A 161 10.24 8.08 -3.19
N THR A 162 9.35 8.79 -3.90
CA THR A 162 9.41 10.25 -4.04
C THR A 162 9.41 10.95 -2.68
N PHE A 163 8.67 10.42 -1.69
CA PHE A 163 8.72 10.95 -0.33
C PHE A 163 10.09 10.78 0.32
N VAL A 164 10.69 9.59 0.29
CA VAL A 164 12.05 9.33 0.81
C VAL A 164 13.09 10.22 0.12
N GLN A 165 12.95 10.43 -1.18
CA GLN A 165 13.82 11.31 -1.96
C GLN A 165 13.63 12.81 -1.65
N GLY A 166 12.56 13.19 -0.94
CA GLY A 166 12.25 14.59 -0.65
C GLY A 166 11.66 15.35 -1.84
N GLY A 167 11.21 14.65 -2.89
CA GLY A 167 10.60 15.26 -4.08
C GLY A 167 9.14 15.68 -3.91
N HIS A 168 8.62 15.64 -2.67
CA HIS A 168 7.27 16.12 -2.38
C HIS A 168 7.30 17.61 -2.07
N VAL A 169 6.35 18.37 -2.62
CA VAL A 169 6.23 19.80 -2.31
C VAL A 169 5.68 19.92 -0.90
N ARG A 170 6.52 20.37 0.03
CA ARG A 170 6.12 20.73 1.39
C ARG A 170 5.63 22.17 1.38
N VAL A 171 4.39 22.40 1.78
CA VAL A 171 3.86 23.77 1.94
C VAL A 171 4.35 24.31 3.28
N ASP A 172 5.60 24.77 3.31
CA ASP A 172 6.35 25.06 4.55
C ASP A 172 6.12 26.47 5.14
N LEU A 173 4.90 27.02 5.03
CA LEU A 173 4.60 28.34 5.61
C LEU A 173 4.73 28.35 7.14
N ILE A 174 4.35 27.24 7.80
CA ILE A 174 4.44 27.08 9.26
C ILE A 174 5.77 26.45 9.67
N TYR A 175 6.37 25.61 8.83
CA TYR A 175 7.62 24.88 9.12
C TYR A 175 8.83 25.82 9.22
N SER A 176 8.90 26.88 8.44
CA SER A 176 10.03 27.82 8.48
C SER A 176 10.18 28.53 9.83
N ALA A 177 9.10 28.68 10.61
CA ALA A 177 9.07 29.43 11.86
C ALA A 177 9.25 28.57 13.14
N VAL A 178 9.27 27.24 13.03
CA VAL A 178 9.27 26.34 14.21
C VAL A 178 10.61 25.65 14.44
N SER A 179 10.89 25.32 15.71
CA SER A 179 12.12 24.65 16.12
C SER A 179 12.23 23.22 15.55
N PHE A 180 13.45 22.70 15.38
CA PHE A 180 13.71 21.34 14.88
C PHE A 180 12.89 20.26 15.62
N ARG A 181 12.86 20.32 16.95
CA ARG A 181 12.08 19.35 17.75
C ARG A 181 10.59 19.47 17.52
N THR A 182 10.08 20.68 17.34
CA THR A 182 8.65 20.91 17.04
C THR A 182 8.30 20.32 15.67
N LYS A 183 9.15 20.49 14.65
CA LYS A 183 8.96 19.88 13.33
C LYS A 183 8.78 18.37 13.42
N ARG A 184 9.71 17.69 14.11
CA ARG A 184 9.66 16.23 14.26
C ARG A 184 8.44 15.74 15.03
N VAL A 185 7.94 16.52 16.00
CA VAL A 185 6.67 16.22 16.66
C VAL A 185 5.49 16.35 15.70
N ILE A 186 5.46 17.40 14.87
CA ILE A 186 4.42 17.57 13.85
C ILE A 186 4.46 16.39 12.86
N ASP A 187 5.65 15.98 12.41
CA ASP A 187 5.83 14.83 11.51
C ASP A 187 5.30 13.52 12.13
N MET A 188 5.61 13.27 13.41
CA MET A 188 5.13 12.09 14.15
C MET A 188 3.60 12.10 14.29
N VAL A 189 3.02 13.24 14.67
CA VAL A 189 1.57 13.38 14.81
C VAL A 189 0.88 13.26 13.44
N GLY A 190 1.47 13.87 12.41
CA GLY A 190 1.01 13.83 11.04
C GLY A 190 0.92 12.40 10.50
N SER A 191 1.97 11.63 10.68
CA SER A 191 2.02 10.21 10.29
C SER A 191 1.02 9.36 11.06
N LEU A 192 0.91 9.55 12.38
CA LEU A 192 0.06 8.73 13.24
C LEU A 192 -1.44 9.00 13.09
N ILE A 193 -1.83 10.27 12.93
CA ILE A 193 -3.25 10.69 12.92
C ILE A 193 -3.80 10.79 11.50
N PHE A 194 -2.99 11.17 10.51
CA PHE A 194 -3.47 11.37 9.15
C PHE A 194 -3.02 10.27 8.19
N MET A 195 -1.72 9.98 8.10
CA MET A 195 -1.22 9.04 7.09
C MET A 195 -1.62 7.58 7.39
N MET A 196 -1.36 7.08 8.60
CA MET A 196 -1.67 5.69 8.95
C MET A 196 -3.18 5.40 8.88
N PRO A 197 -4.07 6.18 9.50
CA PRO A 197 -5.51 5.90 9.46
C PRO A 197 -6.08 5.98 8.04
N MET A 198 -5.62 6.93 7.23
CA MET A 198 -6.03 7.03 5.83
C MET A 198 -5.58 5.79 5.04
N ALA A 199 -4.33 5.35 5.21
CA ALA A 199 -3.84 4.14 4.55
C ALA A 199 -4.62 2.88 4.95
N VAL A 200 -5.00 2.75 6.22
CA VAL A 200 -5.86 1.65 6.70
C VAL A 200 -7.24 1.70 6.05
N ILE A 201 -7.87 2.88 5.96
CA ILE A 201 -9.17 3.04 5.30
C ILE A 201 -9.08 2.64 3.82
N ILE A 202 -8.08 3.16 3.10
CA ILE A 202 -7.88 2.83 1.68
C ILE A 202 -7.63 1.33 1.51
N TRP A 203 -6.84 0.70 2.41
CA TRP A 203 -6.62 -0.74 2.38
C TRP A 203 -7.92 -1.53 2.56
N LEU A 204 -8.69 -1.24 3.62
CA LEU A 204 -9.91 -1.99 3.94
C LEU A 204 -10.93 -1.93 2.80
N TYR A 205 -11.23 -0.73 2.30
CA TYR A 205 -12.17 -0.59 1.18
C TYR A 205 -11.58 -1.07 -0.14
N GLY A 206 -10.30 -0.80 -0.39
CA GLY A 206 -9.57 -1.22 -1.59
C GLY A 206 -9.50 -2.74 -1.73
N TRP A 207 -9.32 -3.46 -0.63
CA TRP A 207 -9.23 -4.92 -0.60
C TRP A 207 -10.52 -5.58 -1.09
N PHE A 208 -11.67 -5.25 -0.50
CA PHE A 208 -12.96 -5.78 -0.92
C PHE A 208 -13.39 -5.25 -2.30
N PHE A 209 -13.00 -4.01 -2.62
CA PHE A 209 -13.19 -3.47 -3.97
C PHE A 209 -12.39 -4.23 -5.02
N MET A 210 -11.16 -4.65 -4.75
CA MET A 210 -10.39 -5.49 -5.66
C MET A 210 -11.09 -6.83 -5.86
N TRP A 211 -11.39 -7.54 -4.77
CA TRP A 211 -11.95 -8.89 -4.83
C TRP A 211 -13.32 -8.98 -5.49
N ARG A 212 -14.19 -7.99 -5.33
CA ARG A 212 -15.50 -7.99 -6.01
C ARG A 212 -15.45 -7.90 -7.53
N HIS A 213 -14.30 -7.58 -8.10
CA HIS A 213 -14.08 -7.58 -9.56
C HIS A 213 -13.19 -8.75 -10.00
N LEU A 214 -12.88 -9.67 -9.09
CA LEU A 214 -12.14 -10.90 -9.36
C LEU A 214 -13.04 -12.13 -9.21
N ILE A 215 -14.00 -12.09 -8.28
CA ILE A 215 -14.86 -13.22 -7.93
C ILE A 215 -16.34 -12.84 -7.83
N VAL A 216 -17.19 -13.81 -8.12
CA VAL A 216 -18.65 -13.76 -7.93
C VAL A 216 -19.07 -14.96 -7.08
N PRO A 217 -19.97 -14.83 -6.08
CA PRO A 217 -20.72 -13.63 -5.69
C PRO A 217 -19.87 -12.54 -5.03
N ASN A 218 -20.21 -11.28 -5.29
CA ASN A 218 -19.42 -10.13 -4.83
C ASN A 218 -19.27 -10.11 -3.29
N PRO A 219 -18.04 -10.16 -2.75
CA PRO A 219 -17.77 -9.92 -1.35
C PRO A 219 -18.01 -8.45 -0.98
N SER A 220 -18.35 -8.21 0.29
CA SER A 220 -18.53 -6.88 0.87
C SER A 220 -17.87 -6.82 2.23
N ALA A 221 -17.32 -5.66 2.59
CA ALA A 221 -16.67 -5.41 3.87
C ALA A 221 -17.59 -5.61 5.09
N SER A 222 -18.90 -5.53 4.88
CA SER A 222 -19.93 -5.68 5.91
C SER A 222 -20.39 -7.12 6.15
N GLU A 223 -19.88 -8.10 5.39
CA GLU A 223 -20.32 -9.49 5.50
C GLU A 223 -19.46 -10.28 6.50
N SER A 224 -20.12 -11.09 7.34
CA SER A 224 -19.44 -12.00 8.25
C SER A 224 -18.79 -13.16 7.50
N LEU A 225 -17.79 -13.78 8.14
CA LEU A 225 -17.10 -14.95 7.62
C LEU A 225 -18.08 -16.07 7.25
N ASP A 226 -19.05 -16.39 8.10
CA ASP A 226 -20.03 -17.46 7.83
C ASP A 226 -20.84 -17.20 6.56
N ARG A 227 -21.22 -15.93 6.33
CA ARG A 227 -21.96 -15.54 5.12
C ARG A 227 -21.11 -15.67 3.87
N LEU A 228 -19.83 -15.32 3.96
CA LEU A 228 -18.85 -15.51 2.88
C LEU A 228 -18.59 -17.00 2.62
N LEU A 229 -18.51 -17.84 3.65
CA LEU A 229 -18.39 -19.28 3.52
C LEU A 229 -19.64 -19.91 2.88
N MET A 230 -20.84 -19.44 3.21
CA MET A 230 -22.06 -19.90 2.52
C MET A 230 -22.02 -19.58 1.01
N LYS A 231 -21.44 -18.44 0.63
CA LYS A 231 -21.26 -18.03 -0.78
C LYS A 231 -20.17 -18.81 -1.50
N SER A 232 -19.23 -19.45 -0.79
CA SER A 232 -18.11 -20.20 -1.39
C SER A 232 -18.59 -21.27 -2.37
N ARG A 233 -19.74 -21.91 -2.08
CA ARG A 233 -20.36 -22.93 -2.93
C ARG A 233 -20.63 -22.43 -4.36
N ALA A 234 -21.03 -21.16 -4.47
CA ALA A 234 -21.31 -20.49 -5.74
C ALA A 234 -20.11 -19.72 -6.30
N LEU A 235 -18.95 -19.76 -5.64
CA LEU A 235 -17.78 -18.99 -6.06
C LEU A 235 -17.32 -19.38 -7.46
N ARG A 236 -17.13 -18.37 -8.29
CA ARG A 236 -16.57 -18.43 -9.64
C ARG A 236 -15.61 -17.25 -9.83
N TRP A 237 -14.53 -17.50 -10.55
CA TRP A 237 -13.67 -16.45 -11.06
C TRP A 237 -14.42 -15.66 -12.12
N ASN A 238 -14.47 -14.34 -11.96
CA ASN A 238 -15.04 -13.40 -12.91
C ASN A 238 -14.13 -12.18 -12.94
N VAL A 239 -12.93 -12.38 -13.48
CA VAL A 239 -11.89 -11.36 -13.52
C VAL A 239 -12.30 -10.30 -14.52
N GLU A 240 -12.46 -9.06 -14.04
CA GLU A 240 -12.71 -7.92 -14.90
C GLU A 240 -11.44 -7.56 -15.68
N THR A 241 -11.41 -7.98 -16.93
CA THR A 241 -10.29 -7.79 -17.85
C THR A 241 -10.38 -6.47 -18.60
N ILE A 242 -11.58 -6.03 -18.97
CA ILE A 242 -11.80 -4.88 -19.85
C ILE A 242 -12.36 -3.70 -19.04
N GLY A 243 -11.80 -2.49 -19.26
CA GLY A 243 -12.23 -1.27 -18.58
C GLY A 243 -12.89 -0.23 -19.50
N PHE A 244 -12.15 0.27 -20.50
CA PHE A 244 -12.56 1.46 -21.27
C PHE A 244 -13.14 1.12 -22.65
N SER A 245 -12.51 0.20 -23.38
CA SER A 245 -12.96 -0.22 -24.71
C SER A 245 -12.85 -1.73 -24.90
N PRO A 246 -13.72 -2.36 -25.72
CA PRO A 246 -13.67 -3.81 -25.97
C PRO A 246 -12.34 -4.32 -26.54
N ASN A 247 -11.64 -3.49 -27.33
CA ASN A 247 -10.32 -3.80 -27.90
C ASN A 247 -9.18 -3.18 -27.08
N GLY A 248 -9.50 -2.62 -25.92
CA GLY A 248 -8.58 -1.95 -25.02
C GLY A 248 -7.78 -2.90 -24.15
N PHE A 249 -6.93 -2.33 -23.30
CA PHE A 249 -6.06 -3.09 -22.42
C PHE A 249 -6.86 -4.06 -21.55
N ASN A 250 -6.52 -5.35 -21.61
CA ASN A 250 -7.35 -6.45 -21.09
C ASN A 250 -6.88 -7.00 -19.73
N ALA A 251 -6.00 -6.29 -19.02
CA ALA A 251 -5.62 -6.63 -17.64
C ALA A 251 -6.05 -5.52 -16.65
N TYR A 252 -7.29 -5.05 -16.78
CA TYR A 252 -7.83 -3.96 -15.95
C TYR A 252 -7.83 -4.27 -14.44
N PHE A 253 -7.94 -5.54 -14.05
CA PHE A 253 -7.81 -5.95 -12.66
C PHE A 253 -6.49 -5.53 -11.99
N LEU A 254 -5.40 -5.33 -12.76
CA LEU A 254 -4.11 -4.87 -12.24
C LEU A 254 -4.22 -3.50 -11.55
N PHE A 255 -5.04 -2.58 -12.07
CA PHE A 255 -5.24 -1.27 -11.45
C PHE A 255 -5.80 -1.38 -10.02
N LYS A 256 -6.64 -2.38 -9.77
CA LYS A 256 -7.22 -2.63 -8.44
C LYS A 256 -6.20 -3.22 -7.48
N ILE A 257 -5.33 -4.10 -7.98
CA ILE A 257 -4.17 -4.61 -7.22
C ILE A 257 -3.23 -3.45 -6.86
N LEU A 258 -2.96 -2.55 -7.81
CA LEU A 258 -2.10 -1.37 -7.58
C LEU A 258 -2.66 -0.42 -6.52
N LEU A 259 -3.99 -0.26 -6.44
CA LEU A 259 -4.62 0.55 -5.39
C LEU A 259 -4.37 -0.05 -3.99
N VAL A 260 -4.49 -1.37 -3.84
CA VAL A 260 -4.19 -2.06 -2.58
C VAL A 260 -2.70 -1.99 -2.26
N ALA A 261 -1.84 -2.20 -3.27
CA ALA A 261 -0.39 -2.09 -3.12
C ALA A 261 0.02 -0.67 -2.68
N PHE A 262 -0.55 0.37 -3.28
CA PHE A 262 -0.35 1.77 -2.88
C PHE A 262 -0.70 1.98 -1.40
N ALA A 263 -1.86 1.50 -0.94
CA ALA A 263 -2.26 1.63 0.45
C ALA A 263 -1.27 0.95 1.41
N GLY A 264 -0.81 -0.26 1.06
CA GLY A 264 0.20 -0.99 1.84
C GLY A 264 1.54 -0.24 1.89
N MET A 265 2.00 0.26 0.75
CA MET A 265 3.23 1.06 0.64
C MET A 265 3.15 2.32 1.52
N VAL A 266 2.06 3.08 1.41
CA VAL A 266 1.85 4.30 2.21
C VAL A 266 1.81 3.99 3.71
N PHE A 267 1.17 2.89 4.12
CA PHE A 267 1.15 2.47 5.52
C PHE A 267 2.56 2.14 6.04
N ILE A 268 3.31 1.32 5.30
CA ILE A 268 4.70 0.98 5.63
C ILE A 268 5.57 2.24 5.74
N HIS A 269 5.40 3.16 4.79
CA HIS A 269 6.13 4.41 4.78
C HIS A 269 5.75 5.33 5.93
N ALA A 270 4.47 5.39 6.32
CA ALA A 270 4.04 6.15 7.50
C ALA A 270 4.71 5.64 8.79
N VAL A 271 4.89 4.32 8.93
CA VAL A 271 5.65 3.71 10.03
C VAL A 271 7.14 4.11 9.98
N ALA A 272 7.76 4.05 8.80
CA ALA A 272 9.15 4.47 8.61
C ALA A 272 9.36 5.94 8.97
N PHE A 273 8.49 6.81 8.48
CA PHE A 273 8.52 8.25 8.73
C PHE A 273 8.29 8.57 10.21
N PHE A 274 7.37 7.87 10.88
CA PHE A 274 7.17 7.99 12.33
C PHE A 274 8.44 7.62 13.11
N TYR A 275 9.05 6.46 12.81
CA TYR A 275 10.28 6.02 13.50
C TYR A 275 11.47 6.95 13.24
N ARG A 276 11.65 7.42 12.00
CA ARG A 276 12.68 8.40 11.67
C ARG A 276 12.49 9.68 12.47
N SER A 277 11.30 10.27 12.43
CA SER A 277 11.00 11.52 13.13
C SER A 277 11.15 11.39 14.64
N PHE A 278 10.79 10.24 15.22
CA PHE A 278 11.01 9.95 16.63
C PHE A 278 12.50 9.90 16.99
N LEU A 279 13.30 9.19 16.20
CA LEU A 279 14.75 9.09 16.44
C LEU A 279 15.45 10.43 16.26
N GLU A 280 15.09 11.17 15.22
CA GLU A 280 15.64 12.51 14.96
C GLU A 280 15.28 13.48 16.08
N TRP A 281 14.05 13.41 16.60
CA TRP A 281 13.64 14.19 17.78
C TRP A 281 14.46 13.84 19.04
N ARG A 282 14.71 12.55 19.27
CA ARG A 282 15.40 12.02 20.46
C ARG A 282 16.92 12.23 20.43
N GLU A 283 17.58 11.98 19.31
CA GLU A 283 19.03 12.12 19.13
C GLU A 283 19.44 13.57 18.81
N GLY A 284 18.52 14.40 18.31
CA GLY A 284 18.74 15.81 18.04
C GLY A 284 19.21 16.11 16.60
N PRO A 285 19.58 17.38 16.31
CA PRO A 285 19.83 17.84 14.94
C PRO A 285 20.94 17.07 14.20
N GLU A 286 21.94 16.55 14.91
CA GLU A 286 23.05 15.77 14.31
C GLU A 286 22.59 14.46 13.67
N SER A 287 21.40 13.98 14.01
CA SER A 287 20.81 12.76 13.45
C SER A 287 19.91 13.00 12.25
N GLU A 288 19.71 14.27 11.86
CA GLU A 288 18.91 14.62 10.68
C GLU A 288 19.49 13.97 9.42
N ASN A 289 18.63 13.32 8.64
CA ASN A 289 18.99 12.61 7.40
C ASN A 289 20.00 11.46 7.59
N LYS A 290 20.23 11.01 8.82
CA LYS A 290 21.09 9.86 9.09
C LYS A 290 20.57 8.61 8.35
N TYR A 291 21.49 7.90 7.70
CA TYR A 291 21.23 6.73 6.85
C TYR A 291 20.25 6.95 5.69
N LEU A 292 19.93 8.19 5.33
CA LEU A 292 19.04 8.48 4.22
C LEU A 292 19.74 8.15 2.90
N ASP A 293 19.12 7.27 2.11
CA ASP A 293 19.58 6.88 0.78
C ASP A 293 18.87 7.75 -0.27
N LYS A 294 19.53 8.86 -0.64
CA LYS A 294 19.07 9.76 -1.71
C LYS A 294 19.77 9.45 -3.02
N ASP A 295 19.01 9.46 -4.11
CA ASP A 295 19.53 9.45 -5.46
C ASP A 295 20.18 10.82 -5.75
N SER A 296 21.45 10.81 -6.17
CA SER A 296 22.17 12.01 -6.61
C SER A 296 22.57 11.85 -8.08
N LEU A 297 22.64 12.97 -8.81
CA LEU A 297 23.10 12.99 -10.20
C LEU A 297 24.64 13.03 -10.30
N GLY A 298 25.36 12.89 -9.16
CA GLY A 298 26.81 13.08 -9.04
C GLY A 298 27.19 14.37 -8.30
N GLU A 299 28.48 14.53 -7.98
CA GLU A 299 28.99 15.73 -7.30
C GLU A 299 28.69 17.00 -8.13
N GLY A 300 27.97 17.95 -7.52
CA GLY A 300 27.69 19.26 -8.10
C GLY A 300 26.38 19.38 -8.89
N GLN A 301 25.56 18.32 -8.95
CA GLN A 301 24.19 18.38 -9.46
C GLN A 301 23.26 17.75 -8.43
N GLU A 302 23.11 18.39 -7.27
CA GLU A 302 21.91 18.17 -6.48
C GLU A 302 20.74 18.52 -7.40
N ALA A 303 19.83 17.55 -7.62
CA ALA A 303 18.66 17.73 -8.48
C ALA A 303 18.02 19.05 -8.07
N PHE A 304 18.00 20.04 -8.98
CA PHE A 304 17.48 21.38 -8.75
C PHE A 304 16.23 21.29 -7.85
N GLU A 305 16.41 21.51 -6.55
CA GLU A 305 15.30 21.61 -5.62
C GLU A 305 14.56 22.84 -6.12
N GLY A 306 13.38 22.61 -6.73
CA GLY A 306 12.61 23.64 -7.39
C GLY A 306 12.44 24.83 -6.47
N THR A 307 13.21 25.88 -6.72
CA THR A 307 13.05 27.19 -6.11
C THR A 307 11.76 27.76 -6.64
N HIS A 308 10.65 27.61 -5.91
CA HIS A 308 9.54 28.55 -5.84
C HIS A 308 8.75 28.37 -4.54
#